data_AF-A0AA95M5S2-F1
#
_entry.id   AF-A0AA95M5S2-F1
#
_cell.length_a   1.000
_cell.length_b   1.000
_cell.length_c   1.000
_cell.angle_alpha   90.00
_cell.angle_beta   90.00
_cell.angle_gamma   90.00
#
_symmetry.space_group_name_H-M   'P 1'
#
loop_
_entity.id
_entity.type
_entity.pdbx_description
1 polymer ?
#
loop_
_entity_poly.entity_id
_entity_poly.type
_entity_poly.pdbx_seq_one_letter_code
_entity_poly.pdbx_strand_id
1 'polypeptide(L)' 'MEKQIIKKESGNEYIVGTYRIWKQPSGGIGIKFDGEKELYSIPKGTDLYHKINKRFETEE' A
#
# COMPACT_ATOMS: atom_id res chain seq x y z
N MET A 1 -13.70 -7.63 -14.71
CA MET A 1 -13.22 -7.79 -13.33
C MET A 1 -12.10 -8.81 -13.36
N GLU A 2 -10.86 -8.35 -13.27
CA GLU A 2 -9.72 -9.26 -13.13
C GLU A 2 -9.81 -9.93 -11.75
N LYS A 3 -9.58 -11.25 -11.69
CA LYS A 3 -9.71 -11.99 -10.43
C LYS A 3 -8.47 -11.75 -9.58
N GLN A 4 -8.67 -11.22 -8.37
CA GLN A 4 -7.59 -11.07 -7.40
C GLN A 4 -7.09 -12.47 -6.99
N ILE A 5 -5.79 -12.72 -7.11
CA ILE A 5 -5.18 -14.00 -6.72
C ILE A 5 -4.83 -13.91 -5.24
N ILE A 6 -5.60 -14.61 -4.41
CA ILE A 6 -5.28 -14.81 -3.00
C ILE A 6 -4.35 -16.01 -2.89
N LYS A 7 -3.16 -15.83 -2.32
CA LYS A 7 -2.20 -16.89 -2.02
C LYS A 7 -2.13 -17.14 -0.52
N LYS A 8 -1.84 -18.39 -0.16
CA LYS A 8 -1.55 -18.81 1.22
C LYS A 8 -0.15 -19.37 1.25
N GLU A 9 0.71 -18.78 2.06
CA GLU A 9 2.04 -19.33 2.35
C GLU A 9 2.37 -19.08 3.82
N SER A 10 2.90 -20.11 4.49
CA SER A 10 3.31 -20.03 5.91
C SER A 10 2.22 -19.50 6.86
N GLY A 11 0.95 -19.87 6.62
CA GLY A 11 -0.19 -19.48 7.46
C GLY A 11 -0.74 -18.07 7.21
N ASN A 12 -0.14 -17.30 6.30
CA ASN A 12 -0.58 -15.94 5.98
C ASN A 12 -1.38 -15.91 4.66
N GLU A 13 -2.47 -15.15 4.65
CA GLU A 13 -3.24 -14.83 3.44
C GLU A 13 -2.74 -13.51 2.86
N TYR A 14 -2.35 -13.51 1.58
CA TYR A 14 -1.93 -12.31 0.89
C TYR A 14 -2.49 -12.24 -0.52
N ILE A 15 -2.68 -11.01 -1.02
CA ILE A 15 -3.20 -10.75 -2.37
C ILE A 15 -2.04 -10.31 -3.25
N VAL A 16 -1.89 -10.96 -4.41
CA VAL A 16 -0.91 -10.55 -5.42
C VAL A 16 -1.60 -9.63 -6.43
N GLY A 17 -1.00 -8.48 -6.70
CA GLY A 17 -1.44 -7.59 -7.77
C GLY A 17 -0.71 -6.25 -7.74
N THR A 18 -1.17 -5.32 -8.57
CA THR A 18 -0.56 -4.00 -8.72
C THR A 18 -1.13 -3.03 -7.71
N TYR A 19 -0.24 -2.43 -6.93
CA TYR A 19 -0.58 -1.42 -5.93
C TYR A 19 -0.13 -0.05 -6.38
N ARG A 20 -0.97 0.97 -6.16
CA ARG A 20 -0.56 2.37 -6.22
C ARG A 20 -0.44 2.89 -4.80
N ILE A 21 0.65 3.60 -4.53
CA ILE A 21 0.94 4.22 -3.25
C ILE A 21 1.13 5.71 -3.50
N TRP A 22 0.52 6.57 -2.69
CA TRP A 22 0.65 8.02 -2.83
C TRP A 22 0.59 8.74 -1.47
N LYS A 23 1.10 9.97 -1.42
CA LYS A 23 0.93 10.87 -0.27
C LYS A 23 -0.45 11.51 -0.33
N GLN A 24 -1.21 11.40 0.76
CA GLN A 24 -2.51 12.07 0.89
C GLN A 24 -2.31 13.53 1.32
N PRO A 25 -3.24 14.45 1.01
CA PRO A 25 -3.19 15.84 1.48
C PRO A 25 -3.21 15.99 3.01
N SER A 26 -3.84 15.05 3.73
CA SER A 26 -3.78 14.96 5.20
C SER A 26 -2.38 14.59 5.73
N GLY A 27 -1.48 14.22 4.81
CA GLY A 27 -0.13 13.71 5.01
C GLY A 27 -0.05 12.23 5.40
N GLY A 28 -1.15 11.49 5.37
CA GLY A 28 -1.10 10.02 5.43
C GLY A 28 -0.54 9.42 4.14
N ILE A 29 -0.35 8.09 4.13
CA ILE A 29 -0.04 7.34 2.90
C ILE A 29 -1.26 6.53 2.51
N GLY A 30 -1.73 6.73 1.27
CA GLY A 30 -2.81 5.95 0.69
C GLY A 30 -2.29 4.77 -0.12
N ILE A 31 -3.00 3.64 -0.05
CA ILE A 31 -2.74 2.46 -0.88
C ILE A 31 -4.03 2.05 -1.61
N LYS A 32 -3.94 1.88 -2.93
CA LYS A 32 -5.02 1.38 -3.79
C LYS A 32 -4.58 0.10 -4.47
N PHE A 33 -5.44 -0.91 -4.43
CA PHE A 33 -5.25 -2.12 -5.21
C PHE A 33 -6.10 -2.05 -6.46
N ASP A 34 -5.45 -2.32 -7.59
CA ASP A 34 -6.11 -2.46 -8.89
C ASP A 34 -6.97 -1.25 -9.29
N GLY A 35 -6.50 -0.03 -8.99
CA GLY A 35 -7.04 1.22 -9.53
C GLY A 35 -8.44 1.64 -9.06
N GLU A 36 -9.25 0.74 -8.48
CA GLU A 36 -10.67 0.95 -8.18
C GLU A 36 -10.97 0.87 -6.68
N LYS A 37 -10.26 0.02 -5.91
CA LYS A 37 -10.52 -0.16 -4.48
C LYS A 37 -9.44 0.49 -3.62
N GLU A 38 -9.76 1.61 -2.97
CA GLU A 38 -8.93 2.16 -1.90
C GLU A 38 -8.92 1.13 -0.77
N LEU A 39 -7.72 0.64 -0.44
CA LEU A 39 -7.58 -0.44 0.52
C LEU A 39 -7.43 0.15 1.92
N TYR A 40 -6.44 1.01 2.15
CA TYR A 40 -6.11 1.51 3.48
C TYR A 40 -5.37 2.84 3.44
N SER A 41 -5.63 3.70 4.43
CA SER A 41 -4.71 4.78 4.84
C SER A 41 -3.78 4.27 5.93
N ILE A 42 -2.48 4.47 5.76
CA ILE A 42 -1.48 4.19 6.79
C ILE A 42 -1.32 5.44 7.67
N PRO A 43 -1.58 5.33 9.00
CA PRO A 43 -1.39 6.45 9.92
C PRO A 43 0.06 6.93 9.97
N LYS A 44 0.23 8.26 10.06
CA LYS A 44 1.53 8.89 10.32
C LYS A 44 2.14 8.35 11.62
N GLY A 45 3.46 8.21 11.63
CA GLY A 45 4.21 7.80 12.82
C GLY A 45 4.30 6.29 13.05
N THR A 46 3.66 5.48 12.21
CA THR A 46 3.88 4.02 12.22
C THR A 46 5.21 3.67 11.56
N ASP A 47 5.85 2.58 11.97
CA ASP A 47 7.09 2.11 11.35
C ASP A 47 6.93 1.85 9.84
N LEU A 48 5.76 1.33 9.44
CA LEU A 48 5.40 1.14 8.03
C LEU A 48 5.31 2.46 7.27
N TYR A 49 4.71 3.49 7.87
CA TYR A 49 4.67 4.84 7.28
C TYR A 49 6.09 5.36 7.02
N HIS A 50 7.00 5.26 7.98
CA HIS A 50 8.37 5.76 7.82
C HIS A 50 9.14 5.02 6.72
N LYS A 51 9.01 3.69 6.66
CA LYS A 51 9.64 2.87 5.62
C LYS A 51 9.16 3.23 4.21
N ILE A 52 7.86 3.46 4.05
CA ILE A 52 7.29 3.84 2.75
C ILE A 52 7.60 5.30 2.43
N ASN A 53 7.47 6.22 3.39
CA ASN A 53 7.77 7.64 3.18
C ASN A 53 9.21 7.86 2.72
N LYS A 54 10.17 7.10 3.26
CA LYS A 54 11.58 7.16 2.84
C LYS A 54 11.76 6.88 1.34
N ARG A 55 10.93 6.01 0.75
CA ARG A 55 10.99 5.71 -0.70
C ARG A 55 10.57 6.90 -1.57
N PHE A 56 9.69 7.77 -1.06
CA PHE A 56 9.33 9.02 -1.73
C PHE A 56 10.36 10.13 -1.55
N GLU A 57 11.33 9.95 -0.66
CA GLU A 57 12.41 10.91 -0.40
C GLU A 57 13.69 10.57 -1.20
N THR A 58 13.70 9.44 -1.93
CA THR A 58 14.90 8.96 -2.64
C THR A 58 14.93 9.37 -4.13
N GLU A 59 14.35 10.53 -4.47
CA GLU A 59 14.54 11.16 -5.79
C GLU A 59 15.11 12.56 -5.59
N GLU A 60 16.43 12.62 -5.34
CA GLU A 60 17.31 13.73 -5.71
C GLU A 60 18.27 13.26 -6.80
#